data_AF-A0A4Q5BND1-F1
#
_entry.id   AF-A0A4Q5BND1-F1
#
_cell.length_a   1.000
_cell.length_b   1.000
_cell.length_c   1.000
_cell.angle_alpha   90.00
_cell.angle_beta   90.00
_cell.angle_gamma   90.00
#
_symmetry.space_group_name_H-M   'P 1'
#
loop_
_entity.id
_entity.type
_entity.pdbx_description
1 polymer ?
#
loop_
_entity_poly.entity_id
_entity_poly.type
_entity_poly.pdbx_seq_one_letter_code
_entity_poly.pdbx_strand_id
1 'polypeptide(L)'
;MFSNDTQSSKQLSAREKQLAYLREHEKDMADFVKSLSPKVKSVQFDWESMEVGQVSNGTPQGGGYMLTLRGKVNQNEQTKFMVGFSIDNATSTPKEFGIYEMQPIRIYRDGGWYYYD
;
A
#
# COMPACT_ATOMS: atom_id res chain seq x y z
N MET A 1 48.01 -9.35 5.97
CA MET A 1 46.61 -9.80 6.16
C MET A 1 45.74 -8.74 5.51
N PHE A 2 45.23 -9.00 4.31
CA PHE A 2 44.27 -8.13 3.66
C PHE A 2 42.91 -8.79 3.86
N SER A 3 42.10 -8.24 4.78
CA SER A 3 40.69 -8.60 4.85
C SER A 3 40.01 -7.96 3.64
N ASN A 4 39.67 -8.79 2.66
CA ASN A 4 38.69 -8.43 1.65
C ASN A 4 37.33 -8.36 2.36
N ASP A 5 37.03 -7.22 2.97
CA ASP A 5 35.67 -6.86 3.32
C ASP A 5 34.91 -6.78 2.00
N THR A 6 34.27 -7.89 1.68
CA THR A 6 33.34 -7.96 0.56
C THR A 6 32.16 -7.09 0.96
N GLN A 7 32.15 -5.83 0.51
CA GLN A 7 30.94 -5.03 0.40
C GLN A 7 30.02 -5.77 -0.59
N SER A 8 29.34 -6.79 -0.09
CA SER A 8 28.21 -7.40 -0.76
C SER A 8 27.14 -6.33 -0.78
N SER A 9 27.00 -5.65 -1.91
CA SER A 9 25.89 -4.73 -2.16
C SER A 9 24.62 -5.52 -1.89
N LYS A 10 23.96 -5.26 -0.76
CA LYS A 10 22.79 -6.01 -0.34
C LYS A 10 21.69 -5.76 -1.37
N GLN A 11 21.52 -6.70 -2.30
CA GLN A 11 20.52 -6.56 -3.36
C GLN A 11 19.14 -6.69 -2.69
N LEU A 12 18.37 -5.61 -2.67
CA LEU A 12 17.03 -5.61 -2.09
C LEU A 12 16.15 -6.65 -2.81
N SER A 13 15.41 -7.44 -2.04
CA SER A 13 14.32 -8.28 -2.54
C SER A 13 13.24 -7.43 -3.21
N ALA A 14 12.39 -8.07 -4.02
CA ALA A 14 11.27 -7.39 -4.65
C ALA A 14 10.37 -6.67 -3.63
N ARG A 15 10.06 -7.35 -2.51
CA ARG A 15 9.25 -6.80 -1.42
C ARG A 15 9.91 -5.57 -0.80
N GLU A 16 11.23 -5.60 -0.58
CA GLU A 16 11.95 -4.45 -0.02
C GLU A 16 11.97 -3.25 -0.97
N LYS A 17 12.11 -3.47 -2.29
CA LYS A 17 12.03 -2.38 -3.28
C LYS A 17 10.64 -1.76 -3.32
N GLN A 18 9.60 -2.59 -3.27
CA GLN A 18 8.21 -2.14 -3.21
C GLN A 18 7.93 -1.34 -1.94
N LEU A 19 8.35 -1.83 -0.77
CA LEU A 19 8.23 -1.09 0.50
C LEU A 19 9.01 0.21 0.50
N ALA A 20 10.21 0.24 -0.10
CA ALA A 20 11.00 1.45 -0.22
C ALA A 20 10.26 2.51 -1.03
N TYR A 21 9.69 2.13 -2.18
CA TYR A 21 8.86 3.01 -3.00
C TYR A 21 7.66 3.56 -2.21
N LEU A 22 6.91 2.71 -1.52
CA LEU A 22 5.74 3.17 -0.74
C LEU A 22 6.13 4.13 0.37
N ARG A 23 7.24 3.88 1.08
CA ARG A 23 7.73 4.77 2.15
C ARG A 23 8.20 6.11 1.61
N GLU A 24 8.86 6.13 0.45
CA GLU A 24 9.24 7.37 -0.24
C GLU A 24 8.01 8.24 -0.55
N HIS A 25 6.86 7.61 -0.83
CA HIS A 25 5.61 8.28 -1.17
C HIS A 25 4.59 8.30 0.00
N GLU A 26 5.03 8.08 1.24
CA GLU A 26 4.14 8.00 2.40
C GLU A 26 3.28 9.26 2.55
N LYS A 27 3.88 10.44 2.33
CA LYS A 27 3.18 11.72 2.41
C LYS A 27 2.06 11.83 1.38
N ASP A 28 2.33 11.48 0.13
CA ASP A 28 1.35 11.60 -0.94
C ASP A 28 0.20 10.58 -0.76
N MET A 29 0.52 9.37 -0.30
CA MET A 29 -0.51 8.39 0.08
C MET A 29 -1.36 8.87 1.26
N ALA A 30 -0.74 9.47 2.28
CA ALA A 30 -1.46 10.00 3.43
C ALA A 30 -2.37 11.17 3.04
N ASP A 31 -1.91 12.05 2.15
CA ASP A 31 -2.70 13.19 1.66
C ASP A 31 -3.87 12.71 0.78
N PHE A 32 -3.68 11.65 -0.03
CA PHE A 32 -4.78 10.97 -0.71
C PHE A 32 -5.82 10.42 0.27
N VAL A 33 -5.41 9.65 1.28
CA VAL A 33 -6.35 9.07 2.27
C VAL A 33 -7.09 10.18 3.05
N LYS A 34 -6.42 11.27 3.39
CA LYS A 34 -7.07 12.45 4.01
C LYS A 34 -8.10 13.10 3.09
N SER A 35 -7.87 13.09 1.78
CA SER A 35 -8.83 13.66 0.82
C SER A 35 -10.15 12.88 0.76
N LEU A 36 -10.16 11.60 1.18
CA LEU A 36 -11.35 10.75 1.20
C LEU A 36 -12.36 11.16 2.28
N SER A 37 -11.93 11.86 3.34
CA SER A 37 -12.84 12.39 4.36
C SER A 37 -12.22 13.54 5.18
N PRO A 38 -12.92 14.68 5.35
CA PRO A 38 -12.42 15.80 6.14
C PRO A 38 -12.24 15.46 7.63
N LYS A 39 -12.76 14.32 8.11
CA LYS A 39 -12.60 13.86 9.49
C LYS A 39 -11.24 13.20 9.75
N VAL A 40 -10.47 12.90 8.70
CA VAL A 40 -9.15 12.28 8.83
C VAL A 40 -8.10 13.34 9.22
N LYS A 41 -7.57 13.21 10.43
CA LYS A 41 -6.49 14.05 10.99
C LYS A 41 -5.12 13.40 10.86
N SER A 42 -5.07 12.07 10.92
CA SER A 42 -3.84 11.29 10.78
C SER A 42 -4.10 9.98 10.04
N VAL A 43 -3.07 9.48 9.36
CA VAL A 43 -3.08 8.22 8.60
C VAL A 43 -1.92 7.37 9.10
N GLN A 44 -2.14 6.07 9.27
CA GLN A 44 -1.11 5.10 9.64
C GLN A 44 -1.17 3.92 8.68
N PHE A 45 -0.08 3.65 7.99
CA PHE A 45 0.05 2.49 7.11
C PHE A 45 0.55 1.27 7.89
N ASP A 46 -0.03 0.12 7.61
CA ASP A 46 0.46 -1.16 8.06
C ASP A 46 1.40 -1.73 6.98
N TRP A 47 2.70 -1.44 7.11
CA TRP A 47 3.71 -1.89 6.15
C TRP A 47 3.82 -3.41 6.02
N GLU A 48 3.44 -4.16 7.06
CA GLU A 48 3.46 -5.61 7.04
C GLU A 48 2.31 -6.18 6.20
N SER A 49 1.20 -5.44 6.11
CA SER A 49 0.04 -5.79 5.27
C SER A 49 0.26 -5.67 3.76
N MET A 50 1.45 -5.26 3.30
CA MET A 50 1.72 -5.13 1.87
C MET A 50 1.58 -6.49 1.17
N GLU A 51 0.72 -6.55 0.18
CA GLU A 51 0.45 -7.74 -0.63
C GLU A 51 0.58 -7.39 -2.11
N VAL A 52 0.92 -8.40 -2.92
CA VAL A 52 0.95 -8.28 -4.39
C VAL A 52 0.08 -9.40 -4.94
N GLY A 53 -0.96 -9.03 -5.69
CA GLY A 53 -1.92 -9.96 -6.27
C GLY A 53 -2.14 -9.71 -7.75
N GLN A 54 -2.49 -10.77 -8.50
CA GLN A 54 -3.03 -10.62 -9.84
C GLN A 54 -4.48 -10.15 -9.76
N VAL A 55 -4.84 -9.16 -10.56
CA VAL A 55 -6.21 -8.66 -10.68
C VAL A 55 -6.84 -9.27 -11.91
N SER A 56 -7.68 -10.29 -11.78
CA SER A 56 -8.40 -10.86 -12.92
C SER A 56 -9.47 -9.88 -13.41
N ASN A 57 -9.33 -9.37 -14.63
CA ASN A 57 -10.25 -8.40 -15.21
C ASN A 57 -11.17 -8.98 -16.29
N GLY A 58 -11.42 -10.30 -16.30
CA GLY A 58 -12.35 -10.94 -17.25
C GLY A 58 -12.04 -10.77 -18.75
N THR A 59 -10.96 -10.09 -19.12
CA THR A 59 -10.54 -9.79 -20.51
C THR A 59 -9.39 -10.68 -20.98
N PRO A 60 -9.31 -11.05 -22.28
CA PRO A 60 -8.28 -11.95 -22.84
C PRO A 60 -6.83 -11.45 -22.75
N GLN A 61 -6.62 -10.17 -22.43
CA GLN A 61 -5.30 -9.53 -22.35
C GLN A 61 -4.55 -9.80 -21.04
N GLY A 62 -5.16 -10.58 -20.13
CA GLY A 62 -4.58 -10.92 -18.84
C GLY A 62 -4.77 -9.80 -17.81
N GLY A 63 -5.01 -10.21 -16.57
CA GLY A 63 -5.10 -9.30 -15.44
C GLY A 63 -3.74 -8.68 -15.10
N GLY A 64 -3.70 -7.36 -14.89
CA GLY A 64 -2.49 -6.70 -14.35
C GLY A 64 -2.19 -7.13 -12.91
N TYR A 65 -1.04 -6.72 -12.38
CA TYR A 65 -0.72 -6.90 -10.97
C TYR A 65 -1.08 -5.65 -10.18
N MET A 66 -1.50 -5.86 -8.93
CA MET A 66 -1.77 -4.80 -7.98
C MET A 66 -0.99 -5.05 -6.70
N LEU A 67 -0.27 -4.03 -6.25
CA LEU A 67 0.25 -3.95 -4.89
C LEU A 67 -0.83 -3.30 -4.02
N THR A 68 -1.22 -3.93 -2.92
CA THR A 68 -2.16 -3.35 -1.95
C THR A 68 -1.49 -3.11 -0.60
N LEU A 69 -1.97 -2.07 0.10
CA LEU A 69 -1.49 -1.69 1.42
C LEU A 69 -2.68 -1.27 2.29
N ARG A 70 -2.76 -1.83 3.49
CA ARG A 70 -3.79 -1.47 4.47
C ARG A 70 -3.30 -0.36 5.38
N GLY A 71 -4.25 0.31 6.01
CA GLY A 71 -3.95 1.25 7.07
C GLY A 71 -5.19 1.58 7.89
N LYS A 72 -4.98 2.48 8.85
CA LYS A 72 -6.00 3.04 9.74
C LYS A 72 -5.88 4.55 9.81
N VAL A 73 -6.93 5.20 10.28
CA VAL A 73 -6.97 6.65 10.43
C VAL A 73 -7.16 7.03 11.89
N ASN A 74 -6.70 8.23 12.25
CA ASN A 74 -6.95 8.84 13.56
C ASN A 74 -6.52 7.96 14.75
N GLN A 75 -5.48 7.13 14.57
CA GLN A 75 -4.99 6.19 15.58
C GLN A 75 -6.08 5.23 16.09
N ASN A 76 -7.14 5.01 15.31
CA ASN A 76 -8.26 4.20 15.72
C ASN A 76 -8.15 2.78 15.14
N GLU A 77 -7.89 1.80 16.01
CA GLU A 77 -7.81 0.37 15.64
C GLU A 77 -9.10 -0.19 15.05
N GLN A 78 -10.23 0.47 15.27
CA GLN A 78 -11.52 0.10 14.69
C GLN A 78 -11.71 0.69 13.30
N THR A 79 -10.73 1.41 12.75
CA THR A 79 -10.78 1.91 11.38
C THR A 79 -9.89 1.10 10.45
N LYS A 80 -10.31 0.97 9.20
CA LYS A 80 -9.49 0.38 8.15
C LYS A 80 -9.73 1.04 6.81
N PHE A 81 -8.71 1.05 5.96
CA PHE A 81 -8.81 1.34 4.54
C PHE A 81 -7.82 0.44 3.79
N MET A 82 -7.93 0.40 2.47
CA MET A 82 -6.94 -0.24 1.60
C MET A 82 -6.71 0.62 0.37
N VAL A 83 -5.43 0.91 0.09
CA VAL A 83 -5.01 1.54 -1.15
C VAL A 83 -4.33 0.52 -2.07
N GLY A 84 -4.33 0.79 -3.37
CA GLY A 84 -3.73 -0.06 -4.38
C GLY A 84 -2.88 0.72 -5.38
N PHE A 85 -1.89 0.04 -5.97
CA PHE A 85 -0.98 0.56 -6.97
C PHE A 85 -0.80 -0.45 -8.10
N SER A 86 -1.00 -0.02 -9.34
CA SER A 86 -0.78 -0.89 -10.50
C SER A 86 0.72 -1.11 -10.71
N ILE A 87 1.11 -2.37 -10.94
CA ILE A 87 2.48 -2.77 -11.25
C ILE A 87 2.48 -3.72 -12.44
N ASP A 88 3.58 -3.76 -13.19
CA ASP A 88 3.69 -4.60 -14.40
C ASP A 88 3.68 -6.10 -14.08
N ASN A 89 4.36 -6.50 -13.01
CA ASN A 89 4.53 -7.88 -12.60
C ASN A 89 4.78 -7.95 -11.09
N ALA A 90 4.75 -9.16 -10.53
CA ALA A 90 4.83 -9.42 -9.10
C ALA A 90 6.03 -8.79 -8.38
N THR A 91 7.12 -8.49 -9.11
CA THR A 91 8.37 -7.99 -8.53
C THR A 91 8.68 -6.53 -8.86
N SER A 92 7.80 -5.86 -9.60
CA SER A 92 7.97 -4.47 -10.02
C SER A 92 7.48 -3.49 -8.97
N THR A 93 8.04 -2.27 -8.99
CA THR A 93 7.47 -1.11 -8.30
C THR A 93 6.42 -0.44 -9.19
N PRO A 94 5.54 0.40 -8.63
CA PRO A 94 4.63 1.22 -9.43
C PRO A 94 5.39 2.09 -10.44
N LYS A 95 4.91 2.14 -11.68
CA LYS A 95 5.52 2.92 -12.78
C LYS A 95 5.18 4.40 -12.70
N GLU A 96 3.95 4.70 -12.30
CA GLU A 96 3.42 6.04 -12.14
C GLU A 96 2.75 6.10 -10.77
N PHE A 97 2.73 7.30 -10.17
CA PHE A 97 2.08 7.50 -8.89
C PHE A 97 0.56 7.60 -9.08
N GLY A 98 -0.08 6.44 -9.26
CA GLY A 98 -1.53 6.26 -9.28
C GLY A 98 -1.98 5.48 -8.05
N ILE A 99 -2.72 6.14 -7.15
CA ILE A 99 -3.31 5.51 -5.96
C ILE A 99 -4.78 5.16 -6.26
N TYR A 100 -5.14 3.91 -6.05
CA TYR A 100 -6.53 3.44 -6.12
C TYR A 100 -7.11 3.25 -4.72
N GLU A 101 -8.34 3.73 -4.50
CA GLU A 101 -9.14 3.33 -3.34
C GLU A 101 -9.64 1.88 -3.56
N MET A 102 -8.94 0.90 -2.98
CA MET A 102 -9.35 -0.51 -3.06
C MET A 102 -10.45 -0.84 -2.05
N GLN A 103 -10.36 -0.22 -0.87
CA GLN A 103 -11.42 -0.20 0.12
C GLN A 103 -11.52 1.20 0.72
N PRO A 104 -12.73 1.78 0.78
CA PRO A 104 -12.96 3.08 1.41
C PRO A 104 -12.63 2.98 2.90
N ILE A 105 -12.48 4.13 3.54
CA ILE A 105 -12.30 4.19 5.00
C ILE A 105 -13.58 3.66 5.65
N ARG A 106 -13.43 2.66 6.51
CA ARG A 106 -14.52 2.06 7.30
C ARG A 106 -14.22 2.14 8.78
N ILE A 107 -15.27 2.21 9.59
CA ILE A 107 -15.22 2.08 11.05
C ILE A 107 -16.05 0.90 11.52
N TYR A 108 -15.50 0.12 12.44
CA TYR A 108 -16.21 -0.95 13.12
C TYR A 108 -16.94 -0.39 14.34
N ARG A 109 -18.28 -0.57 14.37
CA ARG A 109 -19.14 -0.23 15.50
C ARG A 109 -20.33 -1.18 15.53
N ASP A 110 -20.89 -1.46 16.69
CA ASP A 110 -22.14 -2.23 16.84
C ASP A 110 -22.16 -3.57 16.07
N GLY A 111 -21.02 -4.27 16.01
CA GLY A 111 -20.90 -5.56 15.33
C GLY A 111 -20.74 -5.49 13.80
N GLY A 112 -20.64 -4.29 13.20
CA GLY A 112 -20.60 -4.09 11.75
C GLY A 112 -19.56 -3.09 11.28
N TRP A 113 -19.21 -3.16 9.99
CA TRP A 113 -18.34 -2.19 9.32
C TRP A 113 -19.18 -1.17 8.56
N TYR A 114 -19.02 0.10 8.92
CA TYR A 114 -19.73 1.22 8.31
C TYR A 114 -18.76 2.14 7.58
N TYR A 115 -19.27 2.93 6.64
CA TYR A 115 -18.50 4.02 6.07
C TYR A 115 -18.03 4.99 7.16
N TYR A 116 -16.80 5.46 7.01
CA TYR A 116 -16.24 6.52 7.85
C TYR A 116 -16.83 7.87 7.41
N ASP A 117 -18.11 8.07 7.75
CA ASP A 117 -18.81 9.33 7.54
C ASP A 117 -18.32 10.37 8.53
#